data_AF-A0A8I1QXA6-F1
#
_entry.id   AF-A0A8I1QXA6-F1
#
_cell.length_a   1.000
_cell.length_b   1.000
_cell.length_c   1.000
_cell.angle_alpha   90.00
_cell.angle_beta   90.00
_cell.angle_gamma   90.00
#
_symmetry.space_group_name_H-M   'P 1'
#
loop_
_entity.id
_entity.type
_entity.pdbx_description
1 polymer ?
#
loop_
_entity_poly.entity_id
_entity_poly.type
_entity_poly.pdbx_seq_one_letter_code
_entity_poly.pdbx_strand_id
1 'polypeptide(L)' 'MTPPAAFPWDEVMAFGLGRLRWEPESFWAATPRELAAAMRAWRPGEPQAATQRTALLALMTAFPDT' A
#
# COMPACT_ATOMS: atom_id res chain seq x y z
N MET A 1 19.55 -22.63 14.97
CA MET A 1 19.13 -21.79 13.82
C MET A 1 17.61 -21.77 13.82
N THR A 2 16.98 -20.59 13.83
CA THR A 2 15.52 -20.49 13.73
C THR A 2 15.10 -20.80 12.30
N PRO A 3 14.10 -21.68 12.06
CA PRO A 3 13.61 -21.92 10.71
C PRO A 3 12.98 -20.64 10.13
N PRO A 4 13.05 -20.45 8.80
CA PRO A 4 12.36 -19.33 8.17
C PRO A 4 10.85 -19.44 8.40
N ALA A 5 10.19 -18.30 8.59
CA ALA A 5 8.75 -18.25 8.70
C ALA A 5 8.09 -18.73 7.39
N ALA A 6 6.94 -19.41 7.51
CA ALA A 6 6.15 -19.80 6.36
C ALA A 6 5.56 -18.57 5.64
N PHE A 7 5.28 -18.72 4.35
CA PHE A 7 4.64 -17.66 3.57
C PHE A 7 3.20 -17.40 4.07
N PRO A 8 2.78 -16.13 4.26
CA PRO A 8 1.49 -15.79 4.87
C PRO A 8 0.34 -15.83 3.86
N TRP A 9 -0.09 -17.04 3.47
CA TRP A 9 -1.14 -17.21 2.44
C TRP A 9 -2.46 -16.53 2.78
N ASP A 10 -2.92 -16.63 4.03
CA ASP A 10 -4.23 -16.09 4.44
C ASP A 10 -4.30 -14.57 4.27
N GLU A 11 -3.24 -13.86 4.69
CA GLU A 11 -3.17 -12.41 4.59
C GLU A 11 -3.08 -11.94 3.13
N VAL A 12 -2.30 -12.65 2.31
CA VAL A 12 -2.13 -12.35 0.89
C VAL A 12 -3.41 -12.61 0.09
N MET A 13 -4.12 -13.71 0.35
CA MET A 13 -5.40 -14.00 -0.31
C MET A 13 -6.51 -13.03 0.14
N ALA A 14 -6.59 -12.72 1.44
CA ALA A 14 -7.54 -11.74 1.96
C ALA A 14 -7.32 -10.35 1.32
N PHE A 15 -6.07 -9.95 1.13
CA PHE A 15 -5.73 -8.70 0.48
C PHE A 15 -6.02 -8.72 -1.04
N GLY A 16 -5.50 -9.71 -1.76
CA GLY A 16 -5.62 -9.78 -3.22
C GLY A 16 -7.06 -10.00 -3.70
N LEU A 17 -7.72 -11.04 -3.19
CA LEU A 17 -9.06 -11.43 -3.62
C LEU A 17 -10.16 -10.63 -2.92
N GLY A 18 -9.94 -10.25 -1.65
CA GLY A 18 -10.91 -9.48 -0.87
C GLY A 18 -10.77 -7.96 -1.04
N ARG A 19 -9.61 -7.40 -0.68
CA ARG A 19 -9.41 -5.95 -0.60
C ARG A 19 -9.23 -5.26 -1.95
N LEU A 20 -8.42 -5.86 -2.82
CA LEU A 20 -8.19 -5.36 -4.18
C LEU A 20 -9.25 -5.85 -5.17
N ARG A 21 -9.99 -6.90 -4.82
CA ARG A 21 -10.99 -7.55 -5.67
C ARG A 21 -10.42 -7.97 -7.03
N TRP A 22 -9.19 -8.46 -7.04
CA TRP A 22 -8.63 -9.07 -8.24
C TRP A 22 -9.41 -10.32 -8.61
N GLU A 23 -9.55 -10.54 -9.91
CA GLU A 23 -10.01 -11.85 -10.38
C GLU A 23 -9.00 -12.93 -9.97
N PRO A 24 -9.45 -14.17 -9.67
CA PRO A 24 -8.55 -15.24 -9.25
C PRO A 24 -7.39 -15.48 -10.22
N GLU A 25 -7.62 -15.37 -11.52
CA GLU A 25 -6.57 -15.53 -12.54
C GLU A 25 -5.48 -14.45 -12.41
N SER A 26 -5.88 -13.19 -12.20
CA SER A 26 -4.93 -12.08 -11.99
C SER A 26 -4.12 -12.27 -10.71
N PHE A 27 -4.76 -12.76 -9.65
CA PHE A 27 -4.09 -13.06 -8.39
C PHE A 27 -3.05 -14.17 -8.52
N TRP A 28 -3.38 -15.27 -9.21
CA TRP A 28 -2.45 -16.39 -9.40
C TRP A 28 -1.34 -16.10 -10.43
N ALA A 29 -1.57 -15.18 -11.36
CA ALA A 29 -0.55 -14.71 -12.29
C ALA A 29 0.43 -13.71 -11.67
N ALA A 30 0.05 -13.05 -10.57
CA ALA A 30 0.87 -12.04 -9.92
C ALA A 30 2.10 -12.65 -9.23
N THR A 31 3.23 -11.95 -9.33
CA THR A 31 4.46 -12.35 -8.64
C THR A 31 4.45 -11.93 -7.17
N PRO A 32 5.18 -12.62 -6.27
CA PRO A 32 5.33 -12.20 -4.87
C PRO A 32 5.83 -10.75 -4.71
N ARG A 33 6.64 -10.27 -5.65
CA ARG A 33 7.16 -8.88 -5.65
C ARG A 33 6.05 -7.86 -5.94
N GLU A 34 5.14 -8.16 -6.86
CA GLU A 34 3.99 -7.30 -7.17
C GLU A 34 2.99 -7.30 -6.02
N LEU A 35 2.72 -8.47 -5.42
CA LEU A 35 1.89 -8.57 -4.22
C LEU A 35 2.47 -7.74 -3.07
N ALA A 36 3.78 -7.84 -2.82
CA ALA A 36 4.46 -7.02 -1.80
C ALA A 36 4.36 -5.51 -2.09
N ALA A 37 4.48 -5.10 -3.34
CA ALA A 37 4.32 -3.69 -3.73
C ALA A 37 2.89 -3.19 -3.52
N ALA A 38 1.89 -3.98 -3.92
CA ALA A 38 0.48 -3.65 -3.72
C ALA A 38 0.13 -3.57 -2.23
N MET A 39 0.62 -4.50 -1.40
CA MET A 39 0.42 -4.46 0.05
C MET A 39 1.09 -3.24 0.68
N ARG A 40 2.31 -2.88 0.27
CA ARG A 40 3.00 -1.67 0.77
C ARG A 40 2.21 -0.39 0.49
N ALA A 41 1.65 -0.25 -0.71
CA ALA A 41 0.81 0.89 -1.06
C ALA A 41 -0.43 1.05 -0.16
N TRP A 42 -0.85 -0.04 0.49
CA TRP A 42 -2.05 -0.12 1.32
C TRP A 42 -1.78 -0.16 2.83
N ARG A 43 -0.52 -0.26 3.28
CA ARG A 43 -0.21 -0.31 4.72
C ARG A 43 -0.59 1.02 5.38
N PRO A 44 -1.56 1.03 6.32
CA PRO A 44 -1.86 2.22 7.11
C PRO A 44 -0.62 2.53 7.95
N GLY A 45 0.02 3.68 7.70
CA GLY A 45 1.10 4.16 8.56
C GLY A 45 2.53 3.99 8.04
N GLU A 46 2.77 3.60 6.78
CA GLU A 46 3.93 4.23 6.14
C GLU A 46 3.53 5.69 5.87
N PRO A 47 4.20 6.68 6.48
CA PRO A 47 3.99 8.06 6.09
C PRO A 47 4.55 8.20 4.68
N GLN A 48 3.73 7.90 3.68
CA GLN A 48 3.75 8.70 2.46
C GLN A 48 3.46 10.10 3.00
N ALA A 49 4.53 10.90 3.20
CA ALA A 49 4.51 12.07 4.05
C ALA A 49 3.33 12.96 3.66
N ALA A 50 2.19 12.77 4.33
CA ALA A 50 1.00 13.52 4.03
C ALA A 50 1.40 14.96 4.30
N THR A 51 1.25 15.83 3.30
CA THR A 51 1.61 17.24 3.46
C THR A 51 0.90 17.73 4.71
N GLN A 52 1.69 18.12 5.71
CA GLN A 52 1.12 18.58 6.97
C GLN A 52 0.19 19.75 6.66
N ARG A 53 -0.95 19.82 7.35
CA ARG A 53 -1.92 20.90 7.16
C ARG A 53 -1.25 22.28 7.21
N THR A 54 -0.30 22.46 8.12
CA THR A 54 0.49 23.68 8.26
C THR A 54 1.32 23.99 7.01
N ALA A 55 1.97 22.98 6.41
CA ALA A 55 2.76 23.14 5.19
C ALA A 55 1.87 23.50 3.99
N LEU A 56 0.69 22.90 3.89
CA LEU A 56 -0.30 23.26 2.87
C LEU A 56 -0.75 24.72 3.02
N LEU A 57 -1.09 25.15 4.23
CA LEU A 57 -1.50 26.53 4.50
C LEU A 57 -0.39 27.55 4.18
N ALA A 58 0.87 27.20 4.47
CA ALA A 58 2.01 28.05 4.13
C ALA A 58 2.15 28.21 2.61
N LEU A 59 1.97 27.14 1.84
CA LEU A 59 2.00 27.19 0.37
C LEU A 59 0.86 28.04 -0.19
N MET A 60 -0.37 27.86 0.31
CA MET A 60 -1.53 28.67 -0.12
C MET A 60 -1.34 30.16 0.18
N THR A 61 -0.64 30.49 1.26
CA THR A 61 -0.31 31.88 1.62
C THR A 61 0.77 32.45 0.71
N ALA A 62 1.80 31.64 0.38
CA ALA A 62 2.92 32.06 -0.45
C ALA A 62 2.55 32.21 -1.93
N PHE A 63 1.58 31.44 -2.42
CA PHE A 63 1.16 31.39 -3.81
C PHE A 63 -0.37 31.51 -3.92
N PRO A 64 -0.94 32.73 -3.78
CA PRO A 64 -2.37 32.94 -3.93
C PRO A 64 -2.78 32.86 -5.41
N ASP A 65 -3.94 32.26 -5.69
CA ASP A 65 -4.49 32.09 -7.05
C ASP A 65 -5.11 33.37 -7.65
N THR A 66 -4.83 34.54 -7.07
CA THR A 66 -5.36 35.86 -7.46
C THR A 66 -4.36 36.68 -8.25
#